data_AF-A0A081GKP5-F1
#
_entry.id   AF-A0A081GKP5-F1
#
_cell.length_a   1.000
_cell.length_b   1.000
_cell.length_c   1.000
_cell.angle_alpha   90.00
_cell.angle_beta   90.00
_cell.angle_gamma   90.00
#
_symmetry.space_group_name_H-M   'P 1'
#
loop_
_entity.id
_entity.type
_entity.pdbx_description
1 polymer ?
#
loop_
_entity_poly.entity_id
_entity_poly.type
_entity_poly.pdbx_seq_one_letter_code
_entity_poly.pdbx_strand_id
1 'polypeptide(L)'
;MAASLSTPFRIAVLAVALGAGGAALAQTAPSEPGRPTPAQLQKIFPEQKRLAISDHQARITILQNGERCLGAAGSSEALRACMKQEREAYQRQREQHRAEIKVLFERNGIPLPEWGRGDRRWKWGEGRPGNSGV
;
A
#
# COMPACT_ATOMS: atom_id res chain seq x y z
N MET A 1 19.62 -28.31 -52.94
CA MET A 1 18.87 -27.78 -54.10
C MET A 1 17.87 -26.77 -53.58
N ALA A 2 17.94 -25.54 -54.10
CA ALA A 2 16.94 -24.45 -54.20
C ALA A 2 15.96 -24.20 -53.03
N ALA A 3 15.56 -22.99 -52.65
CA ALA A 3 15.93 -21.61 -52.97
C ALA A 3 14.95 -20.74 -52.15
N SER A 4 15.43 -19.58 -51.66
CA SER A 4 14.69 -18.29 -51.70
C SER A 4 13.37 -18.16 -50.88
N LEU A 5 12.89 -17.01 -50.39
CA LEU A 5 13.18 -15.60 -50.61
C LEU A 5 13.01 -14.81 -49.29
N SER A 6 13.86 -13.79 -49.15
CA SER A 6 13.63 -12.53 -48.44
C SER A 6 12.24 -11.90 -48.65
N THR A 7 11.64 -11.29 -47.62
CA THR A 7 11.46 -9.82 -47.58
C THR A 7 10.89 -9.31 -46.24
N PRO A 8 11.17 -8.04 -45.87
CA PRO A 8 11.01 -7.48 -44.54
C PRO A 8 9.69 -6.71 -44.37
N PHE A 9 8.99 -6.91 -43.25
CA PHE A 9 7.87 -6.06 -42.86
C PHE A 9 8.26 -5.09 -41.75
N ARG A 10 8.76 -3.93 -42.21
CA ARG A 10 8.40 -2.56 -41.82
C ARG A 10 8.19 -2.28 -40.33
N ILE A 11 9.26 -1.75 -39.71
CA ILE A 11 9.18 -0.97 -38.48
C ILE A 11 8.42 0.32 -38.80
N ALA A 12 7.21 0.45 -38.30
CA ALA A 12 6.48 1.72 -38.30
C ALA A 12 6.97 2.56 -37.10
N VAL A 13 7.83 3.54 -37.37
CA VAL A 13 8.20 4.56 -36.37
C VAL A 13 7.04 5.54 -36.27
N LEU A 14 6.26 5.46 -35.19
CA LEU A 14 5.27 6.46 -34.82
C LEU A 14 6.01 7.72 -34.36
N ALA A 15 5.92 8.77 -35.18
CA ALA A 15 6.38 10.10 -34.83
C ALA A 15 5.55 10.63 -33.65
N VAL A 16 6.17 10.72 -32.47
CA VAL A 16 5.61 11.44 -31.33
C VAL A 16 5.75 12.93 -31.63
N ALA A 17 4.64 13.57 -31.98
CA ALA A 17 4.55 15.01 -32.05
C ALA A 17 4.84 15.59 -30.66
N LEU A 18 5.94 16.35 -30.53
CA LEU A 18 6.20 17.19 -29.38
C LEU A 18 5.11 18.26 -29.30
N GLY A 19 4.13 18.03 -28.41
CA GLY A 19 3.24 19.07 -27.93
C GLY A 19 4.05 20.11 -27.15
N ALA A 20 4.11 21.31 -27.72
CA ALA A 20 4.72 22.50 -27.15
C ALA A 20 4.10 22.87 -25.79
N GLY A 21 4.95 23.40 -24.90
CA GLY A 21 4.62 24.40 -23.87
C GLY A 21 3.46 24.04 -22.93
N GLY A 22 3.65 23.52 -21.73
CA GLY A 22 4.61 24.04 -20.75
C GLY A 22 4.07 25.30 -20.07
N ALA A 23 2.97 25.16 -19.32
CA ALA A 23 2.68 25.91 -18.09
C ALA A 23 1.37 25.38 -17.49
N ALA A 24 1.39 24.13 -17.02
CA ALA A 24 0.46 23.77 -15.96
C ALA A 24 0.91 24.56 -14.73
N LEU A 25 0.37 25.77 -14.56
CA LEU A 25 0.38 26.43 -13.27
C LEU A 25 -0.29 25.44 -12.32
N ALA A 26 0.53 24.77 -11.51
CA ALA A 26 0.08 24.07 -10.34
C ALA A 26 -0.58 25.14 -9.48
N GLN A 27 -1.89 25.29 -9.64
CA GLN A 27 -2.73 26.10 -8.80
C GLN A 27 -2.52 25.53 -7.40
N THR A 28 -1.70 26.21 -6.60
CA THR A 28 -1.55 25.94 -5.18
C THR A 28 -2.87 26.35 -4.55
N ALA A 29 -3.87 25.48 -4.66
CA ALA A 29 -5.06 25.57 -3.85
C ALA A 29 -4.60 25.72 -2.39
N PRO A 30 -5.21 26.62 -1.61
CA PRO A 30 -4.90 26.72 -0.20
C PRO A 30 -5.03 25.33 0.41
N SER A 31 -3.94 24.83 1.01
CA SER A 31 -3.99 23.58 1.74
C SER A 31 -5.08 23.70 2.80
N GLU A 32 -6.08 22.81 2.78
CA GLU A 32 -7.10 22.80 3.81
C GLU A 32 -6.44 22.77 5.20
N PRO A 33 -6.95 23.53 6.17
CA PRO A 33 -6.39 23.55 7.52
C PRO A 33 -6.37 22.14 8.09
N GLY A 34 -5.17 21.65 8.41
CA GLY A 34 -4.95 20.28 8.91
C GLY A 34 -4.48 19.26 7.88
N ARG A 35 -4.35 19.61 6.58
CA ARG A 35 -3.69 18.75 5.59
C ARG A 35 -2.21 19.12 5.41
N PRO A 36 -1.27 18.15 5.41
CA PRO A 36 0.14 18.41 5.12
C PRO A 36 0.33 19.02 3.73
N THR A 37 1.19 20.03 3.62
CA THR A 37 1.58 20.61 2.32
C THR A 37 2.48 19.63 1.52
N PRO A 38 2.55 19.73 0.19
CA PRO A 38 3.46 18.91 -0.61
C PRO A 38 4.93 19.02 -0.18
N ALA A 39 5.38 20.22 0.21
CA ALA A 39 6.73 20.45 0.70
C ALA A 39 7.00 19.73 2.04
N GLN A 40 6.04 19.72 2.96
CA GLN A 40 6.13 18.95 4.21
C GLN A 40 6.21 17.44 3.95
N LEU A 41 5.40 16.93 3.01
CA LEU A 41 5.42 15.51 2.63
C LEU A 41 6.75 15.11 1.99
N GLN A 42 7.29 15.94 1.09
CA GLN A 42 8.61 15.72 0.49
C GLN A 42 9.72 15.66 1.56
N LYS A 43 9.64 16.53 2.58
CA LYS A 43 10.61 16.54 3.68
C LYS A 43 10.62 15.23 4.48
N ILE A 44 9.45 14.65 4.78
CA ILE A 44 9.36 13.42 5.58
C ILE A 44 9.46 12.13 4.76
N PHE A 45 9.39 12.23 3.43
CA PHE A 45 9.32 11.08 2.53
C PHE A 45 10.40 10.01 2.77
N PRO A 46 11.70 10.35 2.95
CA PRO A 46 12.73 9.34 3.15
C PRO A 46 12.49 8.49 4.41
N GLU A 47 12.10 9.13 5.52
CA GLU A 47 11.84 8.44 6.79
C GLU A 47 10.51 7.68 6.72
N GLN A 48 9.48 8.26 6.10
CA GLN A 48 8.21 7.59 5.86
C GLN A 48 8.40 6.31 5.03
N LYS A 49 9.21 6.36 3.97
CA LYS A 49 9.56 5.19 3.15
C LYS A 49 10.26 4.12 4.00
N ARG A 50 11.20 4.51 4.85
CA ARG A 50 11.90 3.58 5.76
C ARG A 50 10.93 2.90 6.73
N LEU A 51 10.02 3.66 7.34
CA LEU A 51 9.00 3.12 8.25
C LEU A 51 8.05 2.18 7.51
N ALA A 52 7.65 2.50 6.29
CA ALA A 52 6.82 1.62 5.47
C ALA A 52 7.52 0.29 5.15
N ILE A 53 8.80 0.32 4.78
CA ILE A 53 9.57 -0.91 4.54
C ILE A 53 9.67 -1.75 5.83
N SER A 54 9.96 -1.11 6.97
CA SER A 54 10.03 -1.77 8.28
C SER A 54 8.70 -2.43 8.66
N ASP A 55 7.58 -1.75 8.45
CA ASP A 55 6.22 -2.29 8.66
C ASP A 55 5.98 -3.57 7.83
N HIS A 56 6.37 -3.55 6.55
CA HIS A 56 6.23 -4.72 5.69
C HIS A 56 7.10 -5.89 6.16
N GLN A 57 8.34 -5.63 6.56
CA GLN A 57 9.24 -6.66 7.10
C GLN A 57 8.69 -7.27 8.39
N ALA A 58 8.11 -6.45 9.28
CA ALA A 58 7.45 -6.93 10.49
C ALA A 58 6.25 -7.83 10.16
N ARG A 59 5.41 -7.44 9.20
CA ARG A 59 4.27 -8.24 8.75
C ARG A 59 4.68 -9.56 8.10
N ILE A 60 5.74 -9.56 7.28
CA ILE A 60 6.32 -10.79 6.72
C ILE A 60 6.78 -11.72 7.86
N THR A 61 7.44 -11.16 8.87
CA THR A 61 7.89 -11.94 10.04
C THR A 61 6.72 -12.56 10.80
N ILE A 62 5.63 -11.82 10.98
CA ILE A 62 4.39 -12.34 11.61
C ILE A 62 3.83 -13.51 10.80
N LEU A 63 3.73 -13.36 9.48
CA LEU A 63 3.23 -14.41 8.59
C LEU A 63 4.09 -15.67 8.65
N GLN A 64 5.42 -15.52 8.58
CA GLN A 64 6.34 -16.66 8.67
C GLN A 64 6.28 -17.36 10.03
N ASN A 65 6.11 -16.60 11.11
CA ASN A 65 5.88 -17.17 12.45
C ASN A 65 4.54 -17.92 12.51
N GLY A 66 3.49 -17.34 11.93
CA GLY A 66 2.16 -17.96 11.81
C GLY A 66 2.25 -19.28 11.05
N GLU A 67 2.85 -19.29 9.87
CA GLU A 67 3.05 -20.48 9.04
C GLU A 67 3.75 -21.60 9.81
N ARG A 68 4.85 -21.29 10.50
CA ARG A 68 5.56 -22.27 11.34
C ARG A 68 4.70 -22.81 12.47
N CYS A 69 3.97 -21.94 13.18
CA CYS A 69 3.10 -22.37 14.29
C CYS A 69 1.99 -23.27 13.79
N LEU A 70 1.33 -22.88 12.69
CA LEU A 70 0.26 -23.64 12.07
C LEU A 70 0.75 -25.01 11.55
N GLY A 71 1.93 -25.05 10.93
CA GLY A 71 2.55 -26.29 10.48
C GLY A 71 2.93 -27.26 11.61
N ALA A 72 3.22 -26.73 12.81
CA ALA A 72 3.53 -27.52 14.00
C ALA A 72 2.30 -27.87 14.86
N ALA A 73 1.12 -27.33 14.55
CA ALA A 73 -0.06 -27.50 15.38
C ALA A 73 -0.62 -28.94 15.28
N GLY A 74 -0.41 -29.73 16.33
CA GLY A 74 -0.90 -31.12 16.42
C GLY A 74 -2.35 -31.28 16.90
N SER A 75 -3.05 -30.18 17.21
CA SER A 75 -4.42 -30.22 17.74
C SER A 75 -5.22 -28.97 17.39
N SER A 76 -6.54 -29.06 17.52
CA SER A 76 -7.45 -27.91 17.33
C SER A 76 -7.21 -26.79 18.35
N GLU A 77 -6.80 -27.14 19.56
CA GLU A 77 -6.40 -26.18 20.59
C GLU A 77 -5.11 -25.45 20.21
N ALA A 78 -4.08 -26.20 19.77
CA ALA A 78 -2.82 -25.62 19.29
C ALA A 78 -3.05 -24.70 18.09
N LEU A 79 -3.91 -25.10 17.16
CA LEU A 79 -4.31 -24.28 16.01
C LEU A 79 -4.93 -22.95 16.47
N ARG A 80 -5.88 -22.99 17.42
CA ARG A 80 -6.51 -21.77 17.97
C ARG A 80 -5.49 -20.87 18.67
N ALA A 81 -4.53 -21.45 19.38
CA ALA A 81 -3.47 -20.72 20.04
C ALA A 81 -2.57 -19.99 19.02
N CYS A 82 -2.16 -20.66 17.94
CA CYS A 82 -1.40 -20.05 16.84
C CYS A 82 -2.15 -18.85 16.23
N MET A 83 -3.42 -19.04 15.89
CA MET A 83 -4.25 -17.98 15.33
C MET A 83 -4.41 -16.78 16.29
N LYS A 84 -4.47 -17.03 17.60
CA LYS A 84 -4.51 -15.98 18.61
C LYS A 84 -3.19 -15.21 18.67
N GLN A 85 -2.06 -15.93 18.72
CA GLN A 85 -0.73 -15.32 18.75
C GLN A 85 -0.46 -14.44 17.52
N GLU A 86 -0.83 -14.92 16.33
CA GLU A 86 -0.69 -14.16 15.09
C GLU A 86 -1.53 -12.86 15.13
N ARG A 87 -2.79 -12.94 15.56
CA ARG A 87 -3.66 -11.75 15.74
C ARG A 87 -3.06 -10.74 16.70
N GLU A 88 -2.57 -11.18 17.85
CA GLU A 88 -1.95 -10.30 18.84
C GLU A 88 -0.65 -9.68 18.30
N ALA A 89 0.13 -10.43 17.52
CA ALA A 89 1.32 -9.90 16.87
C ALA A 89 0.99 -8.79 15.88
N TYR A 90 -0.05 -8.96 15.07
CA TYR A 90 -0.55 -7.89 14.18
C TYR A 90 -1.01 -6.65 14.95
N GLN A 91 -1.70 -6.82 16.08
CA GLN A 91 -2.17 -5.68 16.87
C GLN A 91 -0.99 -4.88 17.44
N ARG A 92 -0.02 -5.57 18.05
CA ARG A 92 1.21 -4.91 18.55
C ARG A 92 1.98 -4.21 17.43
N GLN A 93 2.14 -4.88 16.29
CA GLN A 93 2.81 -4.31 15.12
C GLN A 93 2.11 -3.02 14.64
N ARG A 94 0.79 -3.04 14.55
CA ARG A 94 -0.03 -1.89 14.12
C ARG A 94 0.06 -0.73 15.13
N GLU A 95 0.11 -1.01 16.42
CA GLU A 95 0.31 0.00 17.47
C GLU A 95 1.69 0.63 17.40
N GLN A 96 2.74 -0.19 17.24
CA GLN A 96 4.12 0.29 17.07
C GLN A 96 4.26 1.17 15.83
N HIS A 97 3.75 0.73 14.68
CA HIS A 97 3.80 1.50 13.45
C HIS A 97 3.07 2.86 13.59
N ARG A 98 1.89 2.86 14.23
CA ARG A 98 1.16 4.11 14.53
C ARG A 98 1.97 5.05 15.41
N ALA A 99 2.64 4.53 16.43
CA ALA A 99 3.49 5.32 17.30
C ALA A 99 4.67 5.93 16.52
N GLU A 100 5.34 5.16 15.68
CA GLU A 100 6.45 5.64 14.85
C GLU A 100 6.02 6.74 13.87
N ILE A 101 4.88 6.55 13.19
CA ILE A 101 4.33 7.57 12.30
C ILE A 101 3.92 8.81 13.09
N LYS A 102 3.33 8.64 14.27
CA LYS A 102 2.97 9.76 15.15
C LYS A 102 4.20 10.61 15.49
N VAL A 103 5.28 9.98 15.94
CA VAL A 103 6.53 10.69 16.26
C VAL A 103 7.15 11.34 15.02
N LEU A 104 7.09 10.70 13.84
CA LEU A 104 7.54 11.30 12.58
C LEU A 104 6.76 12.58 12.23
N PHE A 105 5.45 12.57 12.41
CA PHE A 105 4.60 13.71 12.06
C PHE A 105 4.75 14.85 13.08
N GLU A 106 4.71 14.53 14.37
CA GLU A 106 4.85 15.51 15.47
C GLU A 106 6.19 16.25 15.39
N ARG A 107 7.32 15.53 15.21
CA ARG A 107 8.65 16.17 15.13
C ARG A 107 8.82 17.09 13.91
N ASN A 108 7.99 16.92 12.89
CA ASN A 108 8.03 17.72 11.66
C ASN A 108 6.93 18.80 11.63
N GLY A 109 6.16 18.98 12.71
CA GLY A 109 5.07 19.96 12.77
C GLY A 109 3.95 19.67 11.77
N ILE A 110 3.76 18.38 11.44
CA ILE A 110 2.75 17.93 10.48
C ILE A 110 1.53 17.45 11.27
N PRO A 111 0.31 17.89 10.91
CA PRO A 111 -0.91 17.40 11.56
C PRO A 111 -1.03 15.89 11.39
N LEU A 112 -1.34 15.19 12.50
CA LEU A 112 -1.47 13.74 12.49
C LEU A 112 -2.61 13.30 11.56
N PRO A 113 -2.42 12.21 10.80
CA PRO A 113 -3.50 11.65 10.01
C PRO A 113 -4.60 11.10 10.91
N GLU A 114 -5.84 11.21 10.46
CA GLU A 114 -7.01 10.74 11.19
C GLU A 114 -7.08 9.21 11.18
N TRP A 115 -6.56 8.58 12.24
CA TRP A 115 -6.59 7.14 12.40
C TRP A 115 -7.98 6.67 12.86
N GLY A 116 -8.89 6.41 11.92
CA GLY A 116 -10.07 5.59 12.19
C GLY A 116 -11.37 6.32 12.54
N ARG A 117 -11.61 7.53 12.01
CA ARG A 117 -12.97 8.12 11.92
C ARG A 117 -13.53 8.12 10.50
N GLY A 118 -12.98 7.31 9.61
CA GLY A 118 -13.74 6.87 8.44
C GLY A 118 -14.90 6.02 8.94
N ASP A 119 -16.12 6.50 8.73
CA ASP A 119 -17.39 5.79 8.91
C ASP A 119 -17.29 4.41 8.26
N ARG A 120 -16.77 3.44 9.01
CA ARG A 120 -16.80 2.03 8.67
C ARG A 120 -18.15 1.49 9.11
N ARG A 121 -19.23 2.12 8.64
CA ARG A 121 -20.47 1.42 8.32
C ARG A 121 -20.14 0.41 7.23
N TRP A 122 -19.49 -0.68 7.64
CA TRP A 122 -19.50 -1.93 6.88
C TRP A 122 -20.96 -2.36 6.80
N LYS A 123 -21.61 -1.96 5.72
CA LYS A 123 -22.89 -2.52 5.28
C LYS A 123 -22.61 -3.95 4.83
N TRP A 124 -22.51 -4.86 5.79
CA TRP A 124 -22.63 -6.30 5.55
C TRP A 124 -24.05 -6.53 5.01
N GLY A 125 -24.20 -6.68 3.70
CA GLY A 125 -25.49 -7.04 3.09
C GLY A 125 -25.88 -6.36 1.78
N GLU A 126 -24.99 -5.62 1.10
CA GLU A 126 -25.29 -5.16 -0.26
C GLU A 126 -24.73 -6.16 -1.28
N GLY A 127 -25.65 -6.89 -1.91
CA GLY A 127 -25.41 -8.15 -2.60
C GLY A 127 -24.39 -8.09 -3.74
N ARG A 128 -23.68 -9.20 -3.90
CA ARG A 128 -23.07 -9.57 -5.18
C ARG A 128 -24.17 -9.57 -6.25
N PRO A 129 -24.10 -8.78 -7.33
CA PRO A 129 -24.89 -9.09 -8.51
C PRO A 129 -24.45 -10.46 -9.00
N GLY A 130 -25.39 -11.41 -8.99
CA GLY A 130 -25.19 -12.77 -9.45
C GLY A 130 -24.74 -12.78 -10.91
N ASN A 131 -23.60 -13.41 -11.17
CA ASN A 131 -23.29 -13.89 -12.51
C ASN A 131 -24.03 -15.21 -12.71
N SER A 132 -25.33 -15.11 -12.98
CA SER A 132 -26.13 -16.18 -13.58
C SER A 132 -26.26 -15.84 -15.05
N GLY A 133 -25.34 -16.34 -15.86
CA GLY A 133 -25.37 -16.28 -17.31
C GLY A 133 -25.29 -17.71 -17.85
N VAL A 134 -26.33 -18.05 -18.60
CA VAL A 134 -26.67 -19.31 -19.28
C VAL A 134 -25.50 -19.93 -20.06
#